data_AF-A0A7Z0LHK5-F1
#
_entry.id   AF-A0A7Z0LHK5-F1
#
_cell.length_a   1.000
_cell.length_b   1.000
_cell.length_c   1.000
_cell.angle_alpha   90.00
_cell.angle_beta   90.00
_cell.angle_gamma   90.00
#
_symmetry.space_group_name_H-M   'P 1'
#
loop_
_entity.id
_entity.type
_entity.pdbx_description
1 polymer ?
#
loop_
_entity_poly.entity_id
_entity_poly.type
_entity_poly.pdbx_seq_one_letter_code
_entity_poly.pdbx_strand_id
1 'polypeptide(L)'
;MYKNTHSIILSALLAVLSLILSLIAVAVPFLPPFLKLDLSMIPLFIGFLILGYKETIVISILKNFLHFLLISHEPTGSIANIIVEIIFISCLSVFYKKELYKFIIGSIVATIAITLAMSVMNYYVLLPMYGYIINLSDLTNNLKLLVTYGIIPVSYKHLTLPTNSRV
;
A
#
# COMPACT_ATOMS: atom_id res chain seq x y z
N MET A 1 -24.23 17.19 19.42
CA MET A 1 -23.39 16.18 20.10
C MET A 1 -23.42 14.80 19.42
N TYR A 2 -24.54 14.35 18.83
CA TYR A 2 -24.66 13.04 18.15
C TYR A 2 -23.77 12.84 16.90
N LYS A 3 -23.48 13.91 16.14
CA LYS A 3 -22.60 13.84 14.94
C LYS A 3 -21.20 13.31 15.22
N ASN A 4 -20.67 13.50 16.43
CA ASN A 4 -19.29 13.14 16.74
C ASN A 4 -19.14 11.64 17.01
N THR A 5 -20.04 11.05 17.81
CA THR A 5 -19.98 9.62 18.14
C THR A 5 -20.17 8.72 16.92
N HIS A 6 -21.12 9.06 16.05
CA HIS A 6 -21.37 8.32 14.81
C HIS A 6 -20.15 8.34 13.86
N SER A 7 -19.51 9.50 13.71
CA SER A 7 -18.32 9.65 12.87
C SER A 7 -17.13 8.85 13.40
N ILE A 8 -16.95 8.82 14.72
CA ILE A 8 -15.91 8.01 15.38
C ILE A 8 -16.15 6.53 15.13
N ILE A 9 -17.37 6.03 15.35
CA ILE A 9 -17.72 4.62 15.15
C ILE A 9 -17.49 4.21 13.69
N LEU A 10 -17.98 5.01 12.73
CA LEU A 10 -17.77 4.73 11.31
C LEU A 10 -16.28 4.75 10.95
N SER A 11 -15.52 5.74 11.44
CA SER A 11 -14.08 5.80 11.15
C SER A 11 -13.33 4.56 11.64
N ALA A 12 -13.66 4.07 12.84
CA ALA A 12 -13.08 2.84 13.38
C ALA A 12 -13.46 1.62 12.55
N LEU A 13 -14.74 1.49 12.16
CA LEU A 13 -15.23 0.39 11.33
C LEU A 13 -14.54 0.37 9.96
N LEU A 14 -14.45 1.53 9.31
CA LEU A 14 -13.81 1.67 8.00
C LEU A 14 -12.31 1.40 8.09
N ALA A 15 -11.63 1.81 9.17
CA ALA A 15 -10.21 1.53 9.37
C ALA A 15 -9.95 0.03 9.52
N VAL A 16 -10.78 -0.68 10.29
CA VAL A 16 -10.70 -2.14 10.44
C VAL A 16 -11.00 -2.84 9.12
N LEU A 17 -12.02 -2.42 8.39
CA LEU A 17 -12.34 -2.97 7.06
C LEU A 17 -11.17 -2.77 6.08
N SER A 18 -10.59 -1.56 6.09
CA SER A 18 -9.41 -1.21 5.30
C SER A 18 -8.20 -2.07 5.66
N LEU A 19 -8.02 -2.41 6.94
CA LEU A 19 -6.95 -3.29 7.41
C LEU A 19 -7.18 -4.73 6.95
N ILE A 20 -8.40 -5.24 7.05
CA ILE A 20 -8.73 -6.60 6.58
C ILE A 20 -8.46 -6.70 5.07
N LEU A 21 -8.83 -5.69 4.29
CA LEU A 21 -8.55 -5.67 2.85
C LEU A 21 -7.04 -5.54 2.54
N SER A 22 -6.25 -4.92 3.42
CA SER A 22 -4.79 -4.87 3.26
C SER A 22 -4.11 -6.24 3.39
N LEU A 23 -4.77 -7.22 4.03
CA LEU A 23 -4.26 -8.60 4.09
C LEU A 23 -4.27 -9.30 2.72
N ILE A 24 -5.12 -8.84 1.80
CA ILE A 24 -5.26 -9.38 0.45
C ILE A 24 -4.32 -8.61 -0.51
N ALA A 25 -3.16 -8.20 -0.01
CA ALA A 25 -2.17 -7.49 -0.81
C ALA A 25 -1.45 -8.45 -1.76
N VAL A 26 -1.39 -8.07 -3.04
CA VAL A 26 -0.72 -8.85 -4.09
C VAL A 26 0.55 -8.13 -4.50
N ALA A 27 1.67 -8.87 -4.52
CA ALA A 27 2.92 -8.38 -5.09
C ALA A 27 2.75 -8.21 -6.60
N VAL A 28 3.09 -7.03 -7.12
CA VAL A 28 2.94 -6.77 -8.55
C VAL A 28 4.02 -7.54 -9.31
N PRO A 29 3.66 -8.29 -10.36
CA PRO A 29 4.65 -8.93 -11.23
C PRO A 29 5.67 -7.89 -11.72
N PHE A 30 6.93 -8.29 -11.83
CA PHE A 30 8.06 -7.48 -12.32
C PHE A 30 8.51 -6.29 -11.43
N LEU A 31 7.87 -6.08 -10.28
CA LEU A 31 8.26 -5.04 -9.32
C LEU A 31 8.89 -5.66 -8.06
N PRO A 32 9.69 -4.89 -7.30
CA PRO A 32 10.27 -5.38 -6.06
C PRO A 32 9.19 -5.83 -5.05
N PRO A 33 9.47 -6.84 -4.22
CA PRO A 33 8.48 -7.45 -3.33
C PRO A 33 7.97 -6.52 -2.21
N PHE A 34 8.66 -5.41 -1.97
CA PHE A 34 8.23 -4.36 -1.05
C PHE A 34 7.11 -3.47 -1.64
N LEU A 35 6.91 -3.49 -2.97
CA LEU A 35 5.86 -2.73 -3.65
C LEU A 35 4.63 -3.62 -3.86
N LYS A 36 3.72 -3.59 -2.89
CA LYS A 36 2.48 -4.37 -2.92
C LYS A 36 1.31 -3.45 -3.28
N LEU A 37 0.39 -3.99 -4.07
CA LEU A 37 -0.91 -3.36 -4.28
C LEU A 37 -1.92 -3.99 -3.33
N ASP A 38 -2.58 -3.15 -2.53
CA ASP A 38 -3.64 -3.55 -1.62
C ASP A 38 -4.96 -2.85 -1.97
N LEU A 39 -6.07 -3.50 -1.58
CA LEU A 39 -7.42 -2.97 -1.83
C LEU A 39 -7.89 -2.02 -0.71
N SER A 40 -7.00 -1.66 0.21
CA SER A 40 -7.35 -0.83 1.38
C SER A 40 -7.83 0.56 0.99
N MET A 41 -7.49 1.05 -0.20
CA MET A 41 -7.95 2.33 -0.71
C MET A 41 -9.47 2.40 -0.93
N ILE A 42 -10.15 1.26 -1.13
CA ILE A 42 -11.59 1.24 -1.40
C ILE A 42 -12.39 1.68 -0.16
N PRO A 43 -12.24 1.06 1.03
CA PRO A 43 -12.87 1.56 2.26
C PRO A 43 -12.47 2.99 2.59
N LEU A 44 -11.20 3.35 2.36
CA LEU A 44 -10.69 4.69 2.61
C LEU A 44 -11.43 5.74 1.76
N PHE A 45 -11.60 5.45 0.47
CA PHE A 45 -12.32 6.32 -0.46
C PHE A 45 -13.81 6.43 -0.12
N ILE A 46 -14.45 5.33 0.30
CA ILE A 46 -15.81 5.36 0.82
C ILE A 46 -15.90 6.28 2.05
N GLY A 47 -14.94 6.19 2.97
CA GLY A 47 -14.83 7.07 4.13
C GLY A 47 -14.72 8.54 3.74
N PHE A 48 -13.96 8.85 2.69
CA PHE A 48 -13.83 10.20 2.17
C PHE A 48 -15.14 10.77 1.65
N LEU A 49 -15.93 9.98 0.93
CA LEU A 49 -17.22 10.43 0.40
C LEU A 49 -18.27 10.65 1.51
N ILE A 50 -18.25 9.83 2.57
CA ILE A 50 -19.28 9.86 3.63
C ILE A 50 -18.91 10.86 4.74
N LEU A 51 -17.68 10.82 5.23
CA LEU A 51 -17.24 11.55 6.42
C LEU A 51 -16.47 12.83 6.06
N GLY A 52 -15.72 12.80 4.96
CA GLY A 52 -14.91 13.92 4.48
C GLY A 52 -13.41 13.72 4.65
N TYR A 53 -12.65 14.76 4.30
CA TYR A 53 -11.19 14.72 4.23
C TYR A 53 -10.51 14.41 5.58
N LYS A 54 -10.91 15.12 6.64
CA LYS A 54 -10.22 15.06 7.94
C LYS A 54 -10.38 13.69 8.59
N GLU A 55 -11.59 13.18 8.57
CA GLU A 55 -11.97 11.89 9.12
C GLU A 55 -11.26 10.76 8.37
N THR A 56 -11.08 10.90 7.06
CA THR A 56 -10.38 9.88 6.25
C THR A 56 -8.89 9.82 6.53
N ILE A 57 -8.25 10.96 6.81
CA ILE A 57 -6.86 10.93 7.27
C ILE A 57 -6.73 10.14 8.57
N VAL A 58 -7.68 10.30 9.50
CA VAL A 58 -7.70 9.53 10.74
C VAL A 58 -7.86 8.03 10.46
N ILE A 59 -8.73 7.65 9.52
CA ILE A 59 -8.91 6.26 9.08
C ILE A 59 -7.60 5.68 8.53
N SER A 60 -6.90 6.42 7.65
CA SER A 60 -5.63 6.00 7.05
C SER A 60 -4.55 5.80 8.10
N ILE A 61 -4.39 6.76 9.01
CA ILE A 61 -3.40 6.68 10.09
C ILE A 61 -3.70 5.47 10.99
N LEU A 62 -4.97 5.30 11.40
CA LEU A 62 -5.37 4.19 12.26
C LEU A 62 -5.13 2.84 11.58
N LYS A 63 -5.53 2.68 10.32
CA LYS A 63 -5.30 1.47 9.52
C LYS A 63 -3.80 1.11 9.47
N ASN A 64 -2.96 2.06 9.05
CA ASN A 64 -1.54 1.80 8.86
C ASN A 64 -0.80 1.59 10.20
N PHE A 65 -1.26 2.24 11.28
CA PHE A 65 -0.76 1.99 12.63
C PHE A 65 -1.05 0.55 13.08
N LEU A 66 -2.30 0.07 12.92
CA LEU A 66 -2.65 -1.31 13.25
C LEU A 66 -1.93 -2.31 12.33
N HIS A 67 -1.80 -2.01 11.03
CA HIS A 67 -1.10 -2.87 10.08
C HIS A 67 0.39 -3.04 10.43
N PHE A 68 1.03 -1.94 10.85
CA PHE A 68 2.39 -1.98 11.37
C PHE A 68 2.49 -2.85 12.64
N LEU A 69 1.56 -2.68 13.59
CA LEU A 69 1.62 -3.36 14.88
C LEU A 69 1.27 -4.85 14.82
N LEU A 70 0.39 -5.27 13.90
CA LEU A 70 -0.18 -6.62 13.87
C LEU A 70 0.33 -7.50 12.73
N ILE A 71 0.80 -6.94 11.62
CA ILE A 71 1.02 -7.70 10.37
C ILE A 71 2.48 -7.65 9.93
N SER A 72 2.97 -6.46 9.56
CA SER A 72 4.23 -6.37 8.81
C SER A 72 5.43 -5.97 9.67
N HIS A 73 5.23 -5.31 10.83
CA HIS A 73 6.28 -4.73 11.71
C HIS A 73 7.34 -3.86 11.01
N GLU A 74 7.20 -3.62 9.70
CA GLU A 74 8.10 -2.87 8.84
C GLU A 74 7.55 -1.44 8.69
N PRO A 75 8.28 -0.41 9.14
CA PRO A 75 7.76 0.95 9.15
C PRO A 75 7.78 1.60 7.75
N THR A 76 8.72 1.22 6.88
CA THR A 76 8.87 1.71 5.50
C THR A 76 7.56 1.60 4.70
N GLY A 77 7.00 0.39 4.65
CA GLY A 77 5.80 0.09 3.87
C GLY A 77 4.57 0.83 4.39
N SER A 78 4.38 0.84 5.71
CA SER A 78 3.26 1.55 6.34
C SER A 78 3.36 3.07 6.13
N ILE A 79 4.56 3.65 6.19
CA ILE A 79 4.76 5.10 5.94
C ILE A 79 4.51 5.42 4.47
N ALA A 80 5.02 4.61 3.54
CA ALA A 80 4.76 4.79 2.11
C ALA A 80 3.26 4.75 1.81
N ASN A 81 2.53 3.80 2.39
CA ASN A 81 1.10 3.65 2.18
C ASN A 81 0.31 4.87 2.70
N ILE A 82 0.64 5.38 3.89
CA ILE A 82 0.03 6.63 4.42
C ILE A 82 0.22 7.79 3.45
N ILE A 83 1.43 7.98 2.92
CA ILE A 83 1.74 9.11 2.03
C ILE A 83 0.95 9.01 0.74
N VAL A 84 0.90 7.82 0.13
CA VAL A 84 0.12 7.56 -1.07
C VAL A 84 -1.37 7.85 -0.84
N GLU A 85 -1.92 7.37 0.28
CA GLU A 85 -3.31 7.60 0.66
C GLU A 85 -3.62 9.09 0.89
N ILE A 86 -2.76 9.81 1.61
CA ILE A 86 -2.94 11.25 1.88
C ILE A 86 -2.90 12.06 0.58
N ILE A 87 -1.93 11.80 -0.31
CA ILE A 87 -1.84 12.52 -1.59
C ILE A 87 -3.08 12.24 -2.43
N PHE A 88 -3.49 10.98 -2.53
CA PHE A 88 -4.68 10.58 -3.28
C PHE A 88 -5.93 11.34 -2.81
N ILE A 89 -6.21 11.27 -1.50
CA ILE A 89 -7.39 11.91 -0.89
C ILE A 89 -7.30 13.43 -0.98
N SER A 90 -6.11 14.02 -0.86
CA SER A 90 -5.90 15.47 -0.97
C SER A 90 -6.22 15.95 -2.38
N CYS A 91 -5.70 15.29 -3.41
CA CYS A 91 -6.03 15.60 -4.79
C CYS A 91 -7.53 15.45 -5.05
N LEU A 92 -8.14 14.34 -4.61
CA LEU A 92 -9.57 14.13 -4.75
C LEU A 92 -10.42 15.21 -4.05
N SER A 93 -9.99 15.68 -2.88
CA SER A 93 -10.71 16.70 -2.10
C SER A 93 -10.85 18.05 -2.79
N VAL A 94 -9.99 18.35 -3.77
CA VAL A 94 -10.09 19.57 -4.58
C VAL A 94 -11.17 19.45 -5.67
N PHE A 95 -11.48 18.23 -6.10
CA PHE A 95 -12.35 17.97 -7.24
C PHE A 95 -13.69 17.30 -6.90
N TYR A 96 -13.86 16.73 -5.69
CA TYR A 96 -15.03 15.93 -5.33
C TYR A 96 -16.38 16.68 -5.33
N LYS A 97 -16.36 18.00 -5.05
CA LYS A 97 -17.58 18.84 -5.03
C LYS A 97 -18.00 19.34 -6.41
N LYS A 98 -17.29 18.93 -7.45
CA LYS A 98 -17.53 19.39 -8.81
C LYS A 98 -18.23 18.29 -9.62
N GLU A 99 -18.54 18.58 -10.87
CA GLU A 99 -19.16 17.64 -11.81
C GLU A 99 -18.34 16.34 -11.97
N LEU A 100 -19.01 15.24 -12.35
CA LEU A 100 -18.43 13.91 -12.48
C LEU A 100 -17.15 13.86 -13.34
N TYR A 101 -17.06 14.63 -14.43
CA TYR A 101 -15.84 14.70 -15.25
C TYR A 101 -14.65 15.34 -14.50
N LYS A 102 -14.91 16.30 -13.61
CA LYS A 102 -13.86 16.94 -12.79
C LYS A 102 -13.36 15.98 -11.72
N PHE A 103 -14.22 15.10 -11.21
CA PHE A 103 -13.80 14.00 -10.33
C PHE A 103 -12.85 13.05 -11.07
N ILE A 104 -13.17 12.65 -12.30
CA ILE A 104 -12.29 11.80 -13.13
C ILE A 104 -10.93 12.48 -13.40
N ILE A 105 -10.93 13.76 -13.76
CA ILE A 105 -9.70 14.55 -13.93
C ILE A 105 -8.91 14.59 -12.62
N GLY A 106 -9.60 14.79 -11.48
CA GLY A 106 -9.00 14.77 -10.16
C GLY A 106 -8.28 13.45 -9.84
N SER A 107 -8.89 12.31 -10.19
CA SER A 107 -8.26 11.00 -10.03
C SER A 107 -7.03 10.82 -10.94
N ILE A 108 -7.07 11.31 -12.17
CA ILE A 108 -5.91 11.27 -13.09
C ILE A 108 -4.76 12.12 -12.52
N VAL A 109 -5.06 13.33 -12.06
CA VAL A 109 -4.07 14.22 -11.42
C VAL A 109 -3.52 13.59 -10.15
N ALA A 110 -4.37 12.93 -9.35
CA ALA A 110 -3.95 12.21 -8.15
C ALA A 110 -2.97 11.09 -8.49
N THR A 111 -3.25 10.27 -9.50
CA THR A 111 -2.33 9.21 -9.96
C THR A 111 -0.98 9.78 -10.37
N ILE A 112 -0.95 10.85 -11.17
CA ILE A 112 0.30 11.51 -11.58
C ILE A 112 1.07 12.03 -10.37
N ALA A 113 0.37 12.68 -9.42
CA ALA A 113 0.99 13.20 -8.20
C ALA A 113 1.58 12.08 -7.32
N ILE A 114 0.87 10.97 -7.17
CA ILE A 114 1.34 9.78 -6.45
C ILE A 114 2.56 9.17 -7.14
N THR A 115 2.52 9.01 -8.47
CA THR A 115 3.64 8.44 -9.23
C THR A 115 4.90 9.29 -9.05
N LEU A 116 4.79 10.62 -9.13
CA LEU A 116 5.92 11.52 -8.90
C LEU A 116 6.41 11.45 -7.45
N ALA A 117 5.51 11.53 -6.47
CA ALA A 117 5.88 11.47 -5.06
C ALA A 117 6.54 10.13 -4.69
N MET A 118 5.98 9.01 -5.13
CA MET A 118 6.54 7.68 -4.88
C MET A 118 7.85 7.45 -5.64
N SER A 119 8.03 8.03 -6.84
CA SER A 119 9.32 7.97 -7.53
C SER A 119 10.42 8.62 -6.71
N VAL A 120 10.17 9.83 -6.18
CA VAL A 120 11.11 10.54 -5.31
C VAL A 120 11.33 9.79 -3.99
N MET A 121 10.25 9.37 -3.33
CA MET A 121 10.30 8.63 -2.06
C MET A 121 11.06 7.30 -2.18
N ASN A 122 10.87 6.59 -3.29
CA ASN A 122 11.55 5.32 -3.54
C ASN A 122 13.07 5.52 -3.59
N TYR A 123 13.53 6.56 -4.28
CA TYR A 123 14.96 6.82 -4.44
C TYR A 123 15.62 7.25 -3.13
N TYR A 124 15.01 8.19 -2.40
CA TYR A 124 15.65 8.82 -1.23
C TYR A 124 15.38 8.12 0.10
N VAL A 125 14.26 7.43 0.25
CA VAL A 125 13.83 6.88 1.54
C VAL A 125 13.71 5.36 1.49
N LEU A 126 12.91 4.82 0.58
CA LEU A 126 12.54 3.40 0.65
C LEU A 126 13.70 2.47 0.29
N LEU A 127 14.42 2.73 -0.80
CA LEU A 127 15.59 1.94 -1.20
C LEU A 127 16.72 1.93 -0.14
N PRO A 128 17.20 3.09 0.36
CA PRO A 128 18.25 3.07 1.37
C PRO A 128 17.78 2.39 2.67
N MET A 129 16.54 2.64 3.11
CA MET A 129 16.00 2.02 4.32
C MET A 129 15.84 0.51 4.19
N TYR A 130 15.47 0.01 3.01
CA TYR A 130 15.47 -1.42 2.68
C TYR A 130 16.88 -2.01 2.70
N GLY A 131 17.87 -1.29 2.16
CA GLY A 131 19.28 -1.69 2.18
C GLY A 131 19.93 -1.70 3.58
N TYR A 132 19.37 -0.97 4.55
CA TYR A 132 19.79 -1.07 5.95
C TYR A 132 19.18 -2.30 6.65
N ILE A 133 17.97 -2.71 6.26
CA ILE A 133 17.27 -3.85 6.85
C ILE A 133 17.82 -5.18 6.32
N ILE A 134 18.27 -5.19 5.06
CA ILE A 134 18.78 -6.38 4.38
C ILE A 134 20.25 -6.11 4.04
N ASN A 135 21.17 -6.84 4.68
CA ASN A 135 22.60 -6.73 4.39
C ASN A 135 22.84 -6.74 2.86
N LEU A 136 23.54 -5.72 2.37
CA LEU A 136 23.76 -5.47 0.94
C LEU A 136 24.39 -6.67 0.19
N SER A 137 25.05 -7.59 0.90
CA SER A 137 25.61 -8.84 0.38
C SER A 137 24.55 -9.84 -0.11
N ASP A 138 23.34 -9.82 0.47
CA ASP A 138 22.25 -10.69 0.03
C ASP A 138 21.51 -10.11 -1.18
N LEU A 139 21.53 -8.78 -1.34
CA LEU A 139 20.83 -8.09 -2.43
C LEU A 139 21.43 -8.46 -3.81
N THR A 140 22.75 -8.55 -3.95
CA THR A 140 23.40 -8.93 -5.23
C THR A 140 23.06 -10.35 -5.65
N ASN A 141 22.94 -11.28 -4.70
CA ASN A 141 22.54 -12.67 -4.96
C ASN A 141 21.04 -12.78 -5.26
N ASN A 142 20.20 -12.05 -4.52
CA ASN A 142 18.75 -12.02 -4.73
C ASN A 142 18.36 -11.26 -6.01
N LEU A 143 19.11 -10.27 -6.47
CA LEU A 143 18.87 -9.59 -7.75
C LEU A 143 19.08 -10.53 -8.94
N LYS A 144 20.14 -11.34 -8.92
CA LYS A 144 20.36 -12.39 -9.92
C LYS A 144 19.23 -13.43 -9.88
N LEU A 145 18.75 -13.75 -8.68
CA LEU A 145 17.60 -14.64 -8.46
C LEU A 145 16.30 -14.04 -9.00
N LEU A 146 15.97 -12.77 -8.69
CA LEU A 146 14.77 -12.05 -9.15
C LEU A 146 14.75 -11.89 -10.68
N VAL A 147 15.89 -11.58 -11.29
CA VAL A 147 16.01 -11.52 -12.76
C VAL A 147 15.80 -12.91 -13.37
N THR A 148 16.33 -13.97 -12.75
CA THR A 148 16.16 -15.35 -13.23
C THR A 148 14.70 -15.84 -13.06
N TYR A 149 14.05 -15.54 -11.93
CA TYR A 149 12.64 -15.86 -11.69
C TYR A 149 11.67 -14.95 -12.46
N GLY A 150 12.11 -13.76 -12.86
CA GLY A 150 11.36 -12.87 -13.76
C GLY A 150 11.41 -13.30 -15.22
N ILE A 151 12.49 -13.97 -15.64
CA ILE A 151 12.66 -14.54 -17.00
C ILE A 151 12.03 -15.93 -17.11
N ILE A 152 12.05 -16.73 -16.03
CA ILE A 152 11.49 -18.08 -16.00
C ILE A 152 10.34 -18.13 -14.99
N PRO A 153 9.07 -18.21 -15.42
CA PRO A 153 7.95 -18.26 -14.50
C PRO A 153 8.02 -19.52 -13.63
N VAL A 154 7.53 -19.38 -12.39
CA VAL A 154 7.55 -20.33 -11.25
C VAL A 154 6.89 -21.70 -11.53
N SER A 155 6.43 -21.96 -12.75
CA SER A 155 5.82 -23.21 -13.18
C SER A 155 6.75 -24.44 -13.11
N TYR A 156 8.07 -24.27 -13.03
CA TYR A 156 9.03 -25.41 -13.00
C TYR A 156 9.45 -25.91 -11.60
N LYS A 157 9.18 -25.15 -10.52
CA LYS A 157 9.67 -25.52 -9.18
C LYS A 157 8.87 -26.66 -8.53
N HIS A 158 7.66 -26.93 -9.00
CA HIS A 158 6.83 -28.02 -8.47
C HIS A 158 7.12 -29.40 -9.10
N LEU A 159 8.10 -29.51 -10.02
CA LEU A 159 8.44 -30.75 -10.73
C LEU A 159 9.85 -31.31 -10.44
N THR A 160 10.64 -30.68 -9.56
CA THR A 160 12.06 -31.03 -9.36
C THR A 160 12.51 -31.14 -7.91
N LEU A 161 11.60 -31.40 -6.96
CA LEU A 161 11.99 -31.90 -5.65
C LEU A 161 11.83 -33.43 -5.63
N PRO A 162 12.91 -34.22 -5.76
CA PRO A 162 12.86 -35.61 -5.34
C PRO A 162 12.61 -35.65 -3.83
N THR A 163 11.53 -36.31 -3.44
CA THR A 163 11.33 -36.87 -2.11
C THR A 163 12.59 -37.60 -1.69
N ASN A 164 13.31 -37.12 -0.67
CA ASN A 164 14.32 -37.94 0.01
C ASN A 164 13.85 -38.24 1.43
N SER A 165 13.29 -39.43 1.55
CA SER A 165 13.09 -40.19 2.78
C SER A 165 14.44 -40.65 3.38
N ARG A 166 14.51 -40.68 4.73
CA ARG A 166 15.56 -41.28 5.60
C ARG A 166 16.77 -40.33 5.76
N VAL A 167 17.10 -39.88 6.98
CA VAL A 167 17.39 -40.62 8.23
C VAL A 167 16.76 -39.94 9.43
#